data_AF-A0A220SFU7-F1
#
_entry.id   AF-A0A220SFU7-F1
#
_cell.length_a   1.000
_cell.length_b   1.000
_cell.length_c   1.000
_cell.angle_alpha   90.00
_cell.angle_beta   90.00
_cell.angle_gamma   90.00
#
_symmetry.space_group_name_H-M   'P 1'
#
loop_
_entity.id
_entity.type
_entity.pdbx_description
1 polymer ?
#
loop_
_entity_poly.entity_id
_entity_poly.type
_entity_poly.pdbx_seq_one_letter_code
_entity_poly.pdbx_strand_id
1 'polypeptide(L)'
;MRKILSIIYILIMTTGCHSILLSQNKYIYESIISTYVEDMTSKKNIDPSKYVLIVGAQDAENKKGEYYIVASFYNKYILSGFDYTKVYNFKGYNVITDEKMNRSKIFERFLKKSKYENFNLGTSVVEYDPITWVIYFDSKNYIERISPLNGNKDIRLKLMKKGLKFSKYYNPDVLNYISLK
;
A
#
# COMPACT_ATOMS: atom_id res chain seq x y z
N MET A 1 26.67 -4.76 41.02
CA MET A 1 26.53 -3.75 39.94
C MET A 1 26.78 -4.32 38.54
N ARG A 2 27.88 -5.07 38.27
CA ARG A 2 28.14 -5.69 36.94
C ARG A 2 26.98 -6.54 36.38
N LYS A 3 26.32 -7.35 37.21
CA LYS A 3 25.20 -8.21 36.77
C LYS A 3 23.92 -7.43 36.36
N ILE A 4 23.68 -6.25 36.94
CA ILE A 4 22.51 -5.40 36.62
C ILE A 4 22.73 -4.68 35.29
N LEU A 5 23.96 -4.20 35.03
CA LEU A 5 24.34 -3.58 33.75
C LEU A 5 24.17 -4.55 32.57
N SER A 6 24.47 -5.84 32.74
CA SER A 6 24.27 -6.86 31.70
C SER A 6 22.78 -7.11 31.37
N ILE A 7 21.89 -7.04 32.36
CA ILE A 7 20.44 -7.23 32.16
C ILE A 7 19.85 -6.02 31.42
N ILE A 8 20.29 -4.80 31.74
CA ILE A 8 19.88 -3.57 31.06
C ILE A 8 20.31 -3.60 29.58
N TYR A 9 21.52 -4.08 29.28
CA TYR A 9 22.01 -4.23 27.90
C TYR A 9 21.16 -5.23 27.08
N ILE A 10 20.75 -6.36 27.67
CA ILE A 10 19.88 -7.34 27.01
C ILE A 10 18.47 -6.75 26.76
N LEU A 11 17.93 -5.96 27.69
CA LEU A 11 16.64 -5.28 27.53
C LEU A 11 16.65 -4.22 26.41
N ILE A 12 17.74 -3.44 26.30
CA ILE A 12 17.90 -2.43 25.24
C ILE A 12 18.02 -3.10 23.86
N MET A 13 18.74 -4.22 23.77
CA MET A 13 18.92 -4.94 22.50
C MET A 13 17.62 -5.63 22.02
N THR A 14 16.80 -6.15 22.94
CA THR A 14 15.54 -6.83 22.59
C THR A 14 14.43 -5.85 22.18
N THR A 15 14.37 -4.67 22.78
CA THR A 15 13.41 -3.60 22.40
C THR A 15 13.81 -2.86 21.12
N GLY A 16 15.11 -2.80 20.80
CA GLY A 16 15.62 -2.22 19.54
C GLY A 16 15.19 -2.99 18.29
N CYS A 17 15.15 -4.32 18.35
CA CYS A 17 14.83 -5.13 17.16
C CYS A 17 13.36 -4.99 16.73
N HIS A 18 12.43 -4.93 17.69
CA HIS A 18 11.00 -4.79 17.40
C HIS A 18 10.65 -3.40 16.85
N SER A 19 11.26 -2.34 17.39
CA SER A 19 11.07 -0.96 16.92
C SER A 19 11.66 -0.71 15.52
N ILE A 20 12.81 -1.31 15.21
CA ILE A 20 13.42 -1.28 13.87
C ILE A 20 12.55 -2.02 12.84
N LEU A 21 12.01 -3.19 13.19
CA LEU A 21 11.16 -3.95 12.28
C LEU A 21 9.82 -3.23 11.99
N LEU A 22 9.24 -2.57 13.00
CA LEU A 22 8.02 -1.76 12.84
C LEU A 22 8.26 -0.52 11.98
N SER A 23 9.40 0.16 12.16
CA SER A 23 9.75 1.35 11.36
C SER A 23 10.08 1.00 9.90
N GLN A 24 10.77 -0.12 9.66
CA GLN A 24 11.02 -0.65 8.31
C GLN A 24 9.71 -0.99 7.59
N ASN A 25 8.75 -1.64 8.25
CA ASN A 25 7.48 -1.99 7.63
C ASN A 25 6.63 -0.75 7.29
N LYS A 26 6.65 0.28 8.15
CA LYS A 26 5.99 1.57 7.85
C LYS A 26 6.57 2.19 6.58
N TYR A 27 7.89 2.20 6.47
CA TYR A 27 8.60 2.77 5.32
C TYR A 27 8.25 2.09 3.99
N ILE A 28 8.05 0.76 3.99
CA ILE A 28 7.67 0.02 2.77
C ILE A 28 6.31 0.52 2.25
N TYR A 29 5.28 0.53 3.08
CA TYR A 29 3.93 0.89 2.68
C TYR A 29 3.82 2.35 2.25
N GLU A 30 4.41 3.25 3.03
CA GLU A 30 4.47 4.67 2.69
C GLU A 30 5.19 4.90 1.37
N SER A 31 6.32 4.22 1.13
CA SER A 31 7.09 4.33 -0.11
C SER A 31 6.31 3.87 -1.33
N ILE A 32 5.51 2.80 -1.21
CA ILE A 32 4.64 2.31 -2.29
C ILE A 32 3.59 3.35 -2.64
N ILE A 33 2.81 3.78 -1.64
CA ILE A 33 1.73 4.75 -1.86
C ILE A 33 2.29 6.08 -2.35
N SER A 34 3.41 6.53 -1.79
CA SER A 34 4.16 7.71 -2.23
C SER A 34 4.56 7.63 -3.70
N THR A 35 5.08 6.47 -4.13
CA THR A 35 5.51 6.24 -5.53
C THR A 35 4.32 6.14 -6.48
N TYR A 36 3.23 5.50 -6.06
CA TYR A 36 1.99 5.45 -6.83
C TYR A 36 1.45 6.85 -7.11
N VAL A 37 1.32 7.67 -6.05
CA VAL A 37 0.86 9.06 -6.18
C VAL A 37 1.77 9.85 -7.11
N GLU A 38 3.09 9.77 -6.94
CA GLU A 38 4.06 10.45 -7.82
C GLU A 38 3.95 10.01 -9.28
N ASP A 39 3.77 8.72 -9.54
CA ASP A 39 3.65 8.20 -10.90
C ASP A 39 2.36 8.69 -11.56
N MET A 40 1.23 8.59 -10.87
CA MET A 40 -0.08 8.98 -11.42
C MET A 40 -0.20 10.48 -11.63
N THR A 41 0.29 11.31 -10.70
CA THR A 41 0.27 12.76 -10.88
C THR A 41 1.13 13.20 -12.06
N SER A 42 2.32 12.60 -12.22
CA SER A 42 3.21 12.91 -13.34
C SER A 42 2.65 12.50 -14.71
N LYS A 43 1.91 11.39 -14.78
CA LYS A 43 1.43 10.82 -16.06
C LYS A 43 0.03 11.28 -16.47
N LYS A 44 -0.84 11.59 -15.52
CA LYS A 44 -2.30 11.72 -15.76
C LYS A 44 -2.93 12.98 -15.19
N ASN A 45 -2.15 13.87 -14.57
CA ASN A 45 -2.63 15.12 -13.97
C ASN A 45 -3.85 14.89 -13.05
N ILE A 46 -3.69 14.01 -12.06
CA ILE A 46 -4.73 13.70 -11.09
C ILE A 46 -4.93 14.90 -10.16
N ASP A 47 -6.12 15.50 -10.19
CA ASP A 47 -6.48 16.67 -9.39
C ASP A 47 -6.98 16.24 -7.99
N PRO A 48 -6.33 16.64 -6.89
CA PRO A 48 -6.77 16.28 -5.52
C PRO A 48 -8.20 16.72 -5.17
N SER A 49 -8.75 17.73 -5.86
CA SER A 49 -10.12 18.18 -5.65
C SER A 49 -11.17 17.26 -6.27
N LYS A 50 -10.78 16.47 -7.28
CA LYS A 50 -11.66 15.58 -8.05
C LYS A 50 -11.45 14.11 -7.71
N TYR A 51 -10.29 13.74 -7.20
CA TYR A 51 -9.91 12.35 -6.98
C TYR A 51 -9.70 12.01 -5.51
N VAL A 52 -10.11 10.80 -5.14
CA VAL A 52 -9.82 10.16 -3.86
C VAL A 52 -8.85 9.02 -4.12
N LEU A 53 -7.84 8.90 -3.27
CA LEU A 53 -6.92 7.78 -3.25
C LEU A 53 -7.53 6.65 -2.42
N ILE A 54 -7.68 5.49 -3.02
CA ILE A 54 -8.09 4.27 -2.34
C ILE A 54 -6.86 3.41 -2.13
N VAL A 55 -6.66 2.97 -0.89
CA VAL A 55 -5.60 2.01 -0.56
C VAL A 55 -6.19 0.82 0.17
N GLY A 56 -5.64 -0.35 -0.07
CA GLY A 56 -6.10 -1.58 0.56
C GLY A 56 -4.98 -2.59 0.67
N ALA A 57 -5.06 -3.45 1.68
CA ALA A 57 -4.09 -4.53 1.86
C ALA A 57 -4.79 -5.80 2.31
N GLN A 58 -4.43 -6.92 1.71
CA GLN A 58 -5.10 -8.20 1.90
C GLN A 58 -4.06 -9.32 1.97
N ASP A 59 -4.21 -10.20 2.95
CA ASP A 59 -3.43 -11.42 3.01
C ASP A 59 -3.77 -12.35 1.83
N ALA A 60 -2.77 -13.01 1.28
CA ALA A 60 -2.98 -13.97 0.21
C ALA A 60 -3.66 -15.24 0.75
N GLU A 61 -4.76 -15.66 0.14
CA GLU A 61 -5.64 -16.72 0.64
C GLU A 61 -4.91 -18.05 0.90
N ASN A 62 -3.90 -18.38 0.08
CA ASN A 62 -3.30 -19.71 0.05
C ASN A 62 -1.86 -19.77 0.56
N LYS A 63 -1.31 -18.67 1.08
CA LYS A 63 0.11 -18.59 1.43
C LYS A 63 0.37 -17.71 2.66
N LYS A 64 0.78 -18.36 3.74
CA LYS A 64 1.00 -17.71 5.03
C LYS A 64 2.05 -16.60 4.94
N GLY A 65 1.65 -15.40 5.33
CA GLY A 65 2.54 -14.24 5.40
C GLY A 65 2.72 -13.49 4.08
N GLU A 66 2.29 -14.06 2.95
CA GLU A 66 2.19 -13.34 1.69
C GLU A 66 0.94 -12.45 1.69
N TYR A 67 1.02 -11.32 1.01
CA TYR A 67 -0.06 -10.34 0.96
C TYR A 67 0.10 -9.45 -0.28
N TYR A 68 -0.91 -8.66 -0.57
CA TYR A 68 -0.83 -7.64 -1.60
C TYR A 68 -1.38 -6.29 -1.13
N ILE A 69 -0.89 -5.24 -1.77
CA ILE A 69 -1.34 -3.86 -1.59
C ILE A 69 -1.99 -3.40 -2.88
N VAL A 70 -3.14 -2.76 -2.75
CA VAL A 70 -3.86 -2.08 -3.81
C VAL A 70 -3.75 -0.58 -3.58
N ALA A 71 -3.45 0.17 -4.64
CA ALA A 71 -3.50 1.63 -4.66
C ALA A 71 -4.19 2.09 -5.94
N SER A 72 -5.18 2.97 -5.81
CA SER A 72 -6.02 3.36 -6.93
C SER A 72 -6.58 4.77 -6.77
N PHE A 73 -6.60 5.57 -7.83
CA PHE A 73 -7.29 6.85 -7.86
C PHE A 73 -8.67 6.68 -8.46
N TYR A 74 -9.67 7.21 -7.76
CA TYR A 74 -11.04 7.25 -8.23
C TYR A 74 -11.54 8.68 -8.25
N ASN A 75 -12.30 9.02 -9.29
CA ASN A 75 -13.03 10.28 -9.29
C ASN A 75 -14.15 10.22 -8.24
N LYS A 76 -14.15 11.19 -7.31
CA LYS A 76 -15.06 11.21 -6.16
C LYS A 76 -16.54 11.34 -6.54
N TYR A 77 -16.84 11.82 -7.74
CA TYR A 77 -18.22 12.01 -8.22
C TYR A 77 -18.87 10.72 -8.74
N ILE A 78 -18.07 9.69 -9.00
CA ILE A 78 -18.55 8.39 -9.52
C ILE A 78 -18.25 7.22 -8.58
N LEU A 79 -17.57 7.50 -7.46
CA LEU A 79 -17.22 6.48 -6.48
C LEU A 79 -18.48 5.95 -5.79
N SER A 80 -18.60 4.62 -5.68
CA SER A 80 -19.68 3.94 -4.97
C SER A 80 -19.22 2.57 -4.45
N GLY A 81 -19.88 2.06 -3.41
CA GLY A 81 -19.71 0.67 -2.95
C GLY A 81 -18.47 0.37 -2.07
N PHE A 82 -17.68 1.37 -1.68
CA PHE A 82 -16.54 1.19 -0.79
C PHE A 82 -16.94 1.19 0.67
N ASP A 83 -16.44 0.24 1.45
CA ASP A 83 -16.66 0.20 2.89
C ASP A 83 -15.51 0.92 3.60
N TYR A 84 -15.82 2.04 4.27
CA TYR A 84 -14.86 2.81 5.03
C TYR A 84 -15.54 3.69 6.08
N THR A 85 -14.89 3.81 7.23
CA THR A 85 -15.36 4.61 8.37
C THR A 85 -14.48 5.84 8.64
N LYS A 86 -13.31 5.90 8.00
CA LYS A 86 -12.30 6.95 8.21
C LYS A 86 -11.80 7.51 6.88
N VAL A 87 -11.56 8.82 6.88
CA VAL A 87 -10.84 9.50 5.81
C VAL A 87 -9.50 9.96 6.36
N TYR A 88 -8.48 9.86 5.52
CA TYR A 88 -7.14 10.33 5.80
C TYR A 88 -6.68 11.35 4.75
N ASN A 89 -5.55 11.97 5.00
CA ASN A 89 -4.84 12.79 4.04
C ASN A 89 -3.45 12.22 3.76
N PHE A 90 -3.08 12.22 2.49
CA PHE A 90 -1.72 11.89 2.04
C PHE A 90 -1.35 12.71 0.83
N LYS A 91 -0.28 13.52 0.94
CA LYS A 91 0.21 14.40 -0.14
C LYS A 91 -0.89 15.25 -0.79
N GLY A 92 -1.82 15.78 0.02
CA GLY A 92 -2.91 16.62 -0.46
C GLY A 92 -4.16 15.87 -0.93
N TYR A 93 -4.12 14.55 -1.07
CA TYR A 93 -5.27 13.73 -1.44
C TYR A 93 -6.05 13.28 -0.22
N ASN A 94 -7.38 13.25 -0.34
CA ASN A 94 -8.23 12.44 0.52
C ASN A 94 -7.94 10.96 0.25
N VAL A 95 -7.78 10.19 1.32
CA VAL A 95 -7.49 8.76 1.26
C VAL A 95 -8.54 7.98 2.02
N ILE A 96 -9.09 6.94 1.40
CA ILE A 96 -9.91 5.93 2.07
C ILE A 96 -9.18 4.58 2.07
N THR A 97 -9.34 3.84 3.16
CA THR A 97 -8.86 2.46 3.26
C THR A 97 -10.03 1.53 3.03
N ASP A 98 -9.93 0.58 2.09
CA ASP A 98 -10.97 -0.43 1.91
C ASP A 98 -10.99 -1.38 3.10
N GLU A 99 -12.03 -1.27 3.94
CA GLU A 99 -12.16 -2.03 5.18
C GLU A 99 -12.56 -3.49 4.95
N LYS A 100 -12.99 -3.87 3.74
CA LYS A 100 -13.19 -5.28 3.37
C LYS A 100 -11.87 -6.04 3.28
N MET A 101 -10.76 -5.34 3.04
CA MET A 101 -9.44 -5.96 2.94
C MET A 101 -8.81 -6.11 4.33
N ASN A 102 -8.52 -7.35 4.72
CA ASN A 102 -8.27 -7.75 6.10
C ASN A 102 -6.96 -7.21 6.73
N ARG A 103 -6.09 -6.57 5.94
CA ARG A 103 -4.80 -6.01 6.37
C ARG A 103 -4.73 -4.50 6.21
N SER A 104 -5.80 -3.82 5.79
CA SER A 104 -5.82 -2.37 5.54
C SER A 104 -5.44 -1.49 6.73
N LYS A 105 -5.52 -2.00 7.97
CA LYS A 105 -5.06 -1.27 9.18
C LYS A 105 -3.58 -0.88 9.15
N ILE A 106 -2.76 -1.50 8.29
CA ILE A 106 -1.34 -1.12 8.15
C ILE A 106 -1.14 0.35 7.76
N PHE A 107 -2.08 0.93 7.01
CA PHE A 107 -1.97 2.30 6.50
C PHE A 107 -2.19 3.36 7.60
N GLU A 108 -2.90 3.02 8.68
CA GLU A 108 -3.13 3.93 9.81
C GLU A 108 -1.82 4.39 10.50
N ARG A 109 -0.71 3.68 10.26
CA ARG A 109 0.61 3.97 10.86
C ARG A 109 1.31 5.19 10.25
N PHE A 110 0.91 5.62 9.06
CA PHE A 110 1.53 6.75 8.36
C PHE A 110 0.53 7.74 7.76
N LEU A 111 -0.72 7.31 7.52
CA LEU A 111 -1.77 8.20 7.06
C LEU A 111 -2.25 9.13 8.19
N LYS A 112 -2.39 10.42 7.90
CA LYS A 112 -2.92 11.40 8.85
C LYS A 112 -4.44 11.43 8.75
N LYS A 113 -5.17 11.17 9.83
CA LYS A 113 -6.64 11.27 9.84
C LYS A 113 -7.10 12.68 9.44
N SER A 114 -8.17 12.76 8.67
CA SER A 114 -8.83 14.01 8.28
C SER A 114 -10.30 13.99 8.72
N LYS A 115 -11.04 15.06 8.40
CA LYS A 115 -12.49 15.10 8.62
C LYS A 115 -13.14 14.04 7.73
N TYR A 116 -14.09 13.31 8.30
CA TYR A 116 -14.89 12.36 7.54
C TYR A 116 -15.68 13.07 6.44
N GLU A 117 -15.70 12.47 5.26
CA GLU A 117 -16.48 12.86 4.09
C GLU A 117 -17.01 11.58 3.43
N ASN A 118 -18.29 11.58 3.06
CA ASN A 118 -18.88 10.49 2.30
C ASN A 118 -18.62 10.71 0.80
N PHE A 119 -17.82 9.84 0.21
CA PHE A 119 -17.42 9.80 -1.19
C PHE A 119 -18.22 8.76 -1.98
N ASN A 120 -18.98 7.86 -1.33
CA ASN A 120 -19.89 6.95 -2.00
C ASN A 120 -21.13 7.71 -2.52
N LEU A 121 -20.90 8.61 -3.49
CA LEU A 121 -21.92 9.49 -4.06
C LEU A 121 -22.46 8.98 -5.39
N GLY A 122 -21.77 8.01 -6.02
CA GLY A 122 -22.19 7.40 -7.27
C GLY A 122 -23.49 6.62 -7.11
N THR A 123 -24.49 6.95 -7.93
CA THR A 123 -25.82 6.32 -7.94
C THR A 123 -26.00 5.27 -9.04
N SER A 124 -25.04 5.17 -9.96
CA SER A 124 -25.05 4.21 -11.07
C SER A 124 -23.66 3.59 -11.25
N VAL A 125 -23.62 2.35 -11.75
CA VAL A 125 -22.37 1.69 -12.12
C VAL A 125 -21.84 2.37 -13.37
N VAL A 126 -20.95 3.35 -13.18
CA VAL A 126 -20.19 3.93 -14.27
C VAL A 126 -19.02 2.97 -14.55
N GLU A 127 -18.91 2.50 -15.79
CA GLU A 127 -17.69 1.82 -16.24
C GLU A 127 -16.53 2.80 -16.16
N TYR A 128 -15.72 2.64 -15.12
CA TYR A 128 -14.52 3.40 -14.88
C TYR A 128 -13.39 2.40 -14.74
N ASP A 129 -12.35 2.55 -15.56
CA ASP A 129 -11.12 1.76 -15.44
C ASP A 129 -10.10 2.57 -14.64
N PRO A 130 -10.09 2.45 -13.30
CA PRO A 130 -9.11 3.14 -12.48
C PRO A 130 -7.72 2.56 -12.75
N ILE A 131 -6.74 3.43 -12.93
CA ILE A 131 -5.34 2.99 -13.05
C ILE A 131 -4.87 2.48 -11.69
N THR A 132 -5.02 1.18 -11.48
CA THR A 132 -4.83 0.52 -10.19
C THR A 132 -3.49 -0.17 -10.16
N TRP A 133 -2.69 0.10 -9.12
CA TRP A 133 -1.53 -0.74 -8.81
C TRP A 133 -1.92 -1.84 -7.85
N VAL A 134 -1.47 -3.06 -8.15
CA VAL A 134 -1.49 -4.19 -7.21
C VAL A 134 -0.08 -4.71 -7.05
N ILE A 135 0.48 -4.60 -5.84
CA ILE A 135 1.84 -5.05 -5.53
C ILE A 135 1.77 -6.23 -4.57
N TYR A 136 2.32 -7.36 -5.00
CA TYR A 136 2.34 -8.62 -4.25
C TYR A 136 3.66 -8.78 -3.52
N PHE A 137 3.59 -9.25 -2.28
CA PHE A 137 4.72 -9.42 -1.38
C PHE A 137 4.83 -10.87 -0.92
N ASP A 138 6.07 -11.34 -0.85
CA ASP A 138 6.40 -12.60 -0.18
C ASP A 138 6.32 -12.45 1.35
N SER A 139 6.49 -13.56 2.06
CA SER A 139 6.50 -13.59 3.53
C SER A 139 7.68 -12.82 4.17
N LYS A 140 8.62 -12.30 3.37
CA LYS A 140 9.78 -11.49 3.79
C LYS A 140 9.62 -10.01 3.42
N ASN A 141 8.42 -9.60 2.97
CA ASN A 141 8.11 -8.27 2.46
C ASN A 141 8.91 -7.87 1.21
N TYR A 142 9.33 -8.84 0.39
CA TYR A 142 9.94 -8.57 -0.90
C TYR A 142 8.88 -8.59 -1.99
N ILE A 143 8.98 -7.66 -2.92
CA ILE A 143 8.04 -7.55 -4.03
C ILE A 143 8.22 -8.75 -4.97
N GLU A 144 7.16 -9.54 -5.16
CA GLU A 144 7.14 -10.68 -6.09
C GLU A 144 6.53 -10.31 -7.43
N ARG A 145 5.53 -9.40 -7.43
CA ARG A 145 4.81 -9.01 -8.63
C ARG A 145 4.25 -7.60 -8.51
N ILE A 146 4.20 -6.89 -9.64
CA ILE A 146 3.54 -5.59 -9.79
C ILE A 146 2.54 -5.71 -10.94
N SER A 147 1.30 -5.30 -10.70
CA SER A 147 0.25 -5.09 -11.69
C SER A 147 -0.07 -3.60 -11.78
N PRO A 148 -0.35 -3.02 -12.97
CA PRO A 148 -0.36 -3.69 -14.28
C PRO A 148 1.06 -4.05 -14.75
N LEU A 149 1.17 -5.03 -15.64
CA LEU A 149 2.46 -5.43 -16.21
C LEU A 149 3.06 -4.33 -17.10
N ASN A 150 2.20 -3.61 -17.82
CA ASN A 150 2.62 -2.49 -18.64
C ASN A 150 3.20 -1.37 -17.76
N GLY A 151 4.48 -1.04 -17.99
CA GLY A 151 5.21 -0.04 -17.21
C GLY A 151 5.81 -0.55 -15.89
N ASN A 152 5.73 -1.85 -15.58
CA ASN A 152 6.24 -2.38 -14.30
C ASN A 152 7.77 -2.25 -14.15
N LYS A 153 8.54 -2.16 -15.25
CA LYS A 153 10.00 -1.95 -15.22
C LYS A 153 10.33 -0.58 -14.62
N ASP A 154 9.61 0.46 -15.03
CA ASP A 154 9.77 1.81 -14.48
C ASP A 154 9.33 1.88 -13.03
N ILE A 155 8.20 1.23 -12.70
CA ILE A 155 7.70 1.15 -11.32
C ILE A 155 8.73 0.46 -10.44
N ARG A 156 9.29 -0.67 -10.89
CA ARG A 156 10.35 -1.39 -10.20
C ARG A 156 11.55 -0.49 -9.93
N LEU A 157 12.05 0.22 -10.95
CA LEU A 157 13.19 1.12 -10.78
C LEU A 157 12.91 2.21 -9.75
N LYS A 158 11.70 2.80 -9.76
CA LYS A 158 11.29 3.80 -8.77
C LYS A 158 11.25 3.22 -7.35
N LEU A 159 10.68 2.03 -7.16
CA LEU A 159 10.61 1.37 -5.86
C LEU A 159 11.99 0.91 -5.35
N MET A 160 12.85 0.40 -6.24
CA MET A 160 14.24 0.05 -5.90
C MET A 160 15.05 1.27 -5.45
N LYS A 161 14.88 2.42 -6.10
CA LYS A 161 15.51 3.68 -5.67
C LYS A 161 15.06 4.13 -4.28
N LYS A 162 13.86 3.71 -3.85
CA LYS A 162 13.35 3.89 -2.48
C LYS A 162 13.72 2.72 -1.56
N GLY A 163 14.68 1.88 -1.92
CA GLY A 163 15.20 0.81 -1.07
C GLY A 163 14.28 -0.40 -0.91
N LEU A 164 13.20 -0.52 -1.69
CA LEU A 164 12.37 -1.72 -1.66
C LEU A 164 13.08 -2.89 -2.31
N LYS A 165 12.96 -4.05 -1.66
CA LYS A 165 13.57 -5.30 -2.10
C LYS A 165 12.60 -6.09 -2.97
N PHE A 166 13.17 -6.81 -3.93
CA PHE A 166 12.45 -7.64 -4.87
C PHE A 166 12.82 -9.10 -4.63
N SER A 167 11.84 -9.99 -4.72
CA SER A 167 12.07 -11.43 -4.60
C SER A 167 12.98 -11.90 -5.73
N LYS A 168 13.76 -12.95 -5.49
CA LYS A 168 14.55 -13.61 -6.54
C LYS A 168 13.68 -14.22 -7.65
N TYR A 169 12.39 -14.39 -7.37
CA TYR A 169 11.39 -14.87 -8.33
C TYR A 169 10.63 -13.75 -9.03
N TYR A 170 10.94 -12.48 -8.74
CA TYR A 170 10.32 -11.36 -9.45
C TYR A 170 10.64 -11.44 -10.93
N ASN A 171 9.58 -11.48 -11.75
CA ASN A 171 9.73 -11.46 -13.20
C ASN A 171 8.82 -10.35 -13.79
N PRO A 172 9.40 -9.31 -14.41
CA PRO A 172 8.62 -8.20 -14.99
C PRO A 172 7.82 -8.63 -16.22
N ASP A 173 8.12 -9.77 -16.83
CA ASP A 173 7.59 -10.17 -18.13
C ASP A 173 6.64 -11.39 -18.04
N VAL A 174 6.29 -11.85 -16.82
CA VAL A 174 5.51 -13.09 -16.63
C VAL A 174 4.11 -12.85 -16.09
N LEU A 175 3.12 -13.32 -16.86
CA LEU A 175 1.68 -13.36 -16.56
C LEU A 175 1.24 -14.57 -15.69
N ASN A 176 2.16 -15.31 -15.08
CA ASN A 176 1.80 -16.62 -14.51
C ASN A 176 0.84 -16.50 -13.32
N TYR A 177 -0.41 -16.92 -13.56
CA TYR A 177 -1.46 -17.42 -12.66
C TYR A 177 -1.74 -16.55 -11.40
N ILE A 178 -2.95 -16.11 -11.11
CA ILE A 178 -4.16 -16.89 -10.88
C ILE A 178 -5.34 -15.97 -11.15
N SER A 179 -6.14 -16.33 -12.16
CA SER A 179 -7.59 -16.24 -12.12
C SER A 179 -8.10 -16.88 -10.82
N LEU A 180 -8.44 -16.08 -9.82
CA LEU A 180 -9.25 -16.56 -8.70
C LEU A 180 -10.71 -16.47 -9.17
N LYS A 181 -11.26 -17.65 -9.49
CA LYS A 181 -12.71 -17.90 -9.46
C LYS A 181 -13.20 -17.80 -8.03
#